data_AF-Q82RH7-F1
#
_entry.id   AF-Q82RH7-F1
#
_cell.length_a   1.000
_cell.length_b   1.000
_cell.length_c   1.000
_cell.angle_alpha   90.00
_cell.angle_beta   90.00
_cell.angle_gamma   90.00
#
_symmetry.space_group_name_H-M   'P 1'
#
loop_
_entity.id
_entity.type
_entity.pdbx_description
1 polymer ?
#
loop_
_entity_poly.entity_id
_entity_poly.type
_entity_poly.pdbx_seq_one_letter_code
_entity_poly.pdbx_strand_id
1 'polypeptide(L)'
;MTMTTTQRILDLAAAAPASHGEDLVLLLAEANELYQQGLQELHREMASRLGGLATEDLMFAAETAGMPCDASQDRDEVILLLALVEWEMTPAAIAYAEMAEDAARRGVCLVPEEGREP
;
A
#
# COMPACT_ATOMS: atom_id res chain seq x y z
N MET A 1 1.12 6.22 -15.17
CA MET A 1 1.64 7.60 -14.97
C MET A 1 2.12 7.72 -13.52
N THR A 2 3.02 6.80 -13.12
CA THR A 2 3.30 6.47 -11.71
C THR A 2 4.09 7.55 -10.97
N MET A 3 4.85 8.37 -11.72
CA MET A 3 5.66 9.46 -11.15
C MET A 3 4.82 10.51 -10.40
N THR A 4 3.58 10.73 -10.82
CA THR A 4 2.69 11.73 -10.21
C THR A 4 2.19 11.32 -8.83
N THR A 5 1.80 10.04 -8.67
CA THR A 5 1.32 9.50 -7.39
C THR A 5 2.44 9.45 -6.34
N THR A 6 3.64 8.98 -6.72
CA THR A 6 4.79 8.96 -5.81
C THR A 6 5.18 10.36 -5.35
N GLN A 7 5.30 11.32 -6.27
CA GLN A 7 5.64 12.70 -5.92
C GLN A 7 4.60 13.31 -4.99
N ARG A 8 3.31 13.10 -5.27
CA ARG A 8 2.24 13.66 -4.46
C ARG A 8 2.24 13.10 -3.03
N ILE A 9 2.45 11.79 -2.85
CA ILE A 9 2.56 11.18 -1.51
C ILE A 9 3.77 11.75 -0.77
N LEU A 10 4.92 11.94 -1.44
CA LEU A 10 6.10 12.53 -0.83
C LEU A 10 5.87 13.99 -0.39
N ASP A 11 5.17 14.78 -1.21
CA ASP A 11 4.81 16.16 -0.85
C ASP A 11 3.89 16.21 0.37
N LEU A 12 2.91 15.32 0.45
CA LEU A 12 2.00 15.21 1.60
C LEU A 12 2.77 14.78 2.87
N ALA A 13 3.64 13.78 2.75
CA ALA A 13 4.50 13.32 3.85
C ALA A 13 5.45 14.44 4.34
N ALA A 14 5.96 15.28 3.45
CA ALA A 14 6.77 16.44 3.82
C ALA A 14 5.97 17.55 4.53
N ALA A 15 4.67 17.68 4.25
CA ALA A 15 3.78 18.65 4.88
C ALA A 15 3.20 18.18 6.23
N ALA A 16 3.11 16.86 6.45
CA ALA A 16 2.53 16.27 7.64
C ALA A 16 3.18 16.73 8.97
N PRO A 17 4.51 16.86 9.09
CA PRO A 17 5.13 17.29 10.35
C PRO A 17 4.68 18.66 10.86
N ALA A 18 4.35 19.58 9.95
CA ALA A 18 3.86 20.92 10.27
C ALA A 18 2.35 20.97 10.55
N SER A 19 1.62 19.91 10.20
CA SER A 19 0.17 19.81 10.28
C SER A 19 -0.29 19.14 11.57
N HIS A 20 -1.48 19.49 12.06
CA HIS A 20 -2.00 19.02 13.34
C HIS A 20 -3.51 18.84 13.29
N GLY A 21 -4.04 17.97 14.16
CA GLY A 21 -5.49 17.78 14.31
C GLY A 21 -6.17 17.40 12.99
N GLU A 22 -7.21 18.15 12.63
CA GLU A 22 -8.03 17.90 11.44
C GLU A 22 -7.24 18.01 10.12
N ASP A 23 -6.28 18.96 10.03
CA ASP A 23 -5.44 19.10 8.84
C ASP A 23 -4.56 17.86 8.62
N LEU A 24 -4.06 17.27 9.70
CA LEU A 24 -3.27 16.04 9.62
C LEU A 24 -4.14 14.84 9.19
N VAL A 25 -5.40 14.77 9.64
CA VAL A 25 -6.36 13.75 9.18
C VAL A 25 -6.61 13.87 7.68
N LEU A 26 -6.82 15.09 7.17
CA LEU A 26 -7.06 15.33 5.75
C LEU A 26 -5.85 14.94 4.89
N LEU A 27 -4.64 15.30 5.30
CA LEU A 27 -3.42 14.90 4.60
C LEU A 27 -3.22 13.39 4.57
N LEU A 28 -3.48 12.71 5.70
CA LEU A 28 -3.42 11.26 5.76
C LEU A 28 -4.45 10.64 4.81
N ALA A 29 -5.70 11.14 4.82
CA ALA A 29 -6.77 10.60 3.98
C ALA A 29 -6.42 10.73 2.49
N GLU A 30 -5.95 11.90 2.05
CA GLU A 30 -5.50 12.11 0.67
C GLU A 30 -4.34 11.16 0.32
N ALA A 31 -3.36 11.01 1.20
CA ALA A 31 -2.23 10.11 0.95
C ALA A 31 -2.66 8.63 0.92
N ASN A 32 -3.63 8.22 1.74
CA ASN A 32 -4.19 6.87 1.72
C ASN A 32 -4.92 6.59 0.40
N GLU A 33 -5.73 7.53 -0.10
CA GLU A 33 -6.38 7.41 -1.41
C GLU A 33 -5.33 7.24 -2.53
N LEU A 34 -4.29 8.06 -2.51
CA LEU A 34 -3.19 7.96 -3.49
C LEU A 34 -2.41 6.65 -3.36
N TYR A 35 -2.17 6.17 -2.13
CA TYR A 35 -1.53 4.89 -1.88
C TYR A 35 -2.36 3.75 -2.48
N GLN A 36 -3.67 3.74 -2.21
CA GLN A 36 -4.59 2.72 -2.74
C GLN A 36 -4.68 2.78 -4.27
N GLN A 37 -4.71 3.98 -4.85
CA GLN A 37 -4.71 4.15 -6.30
C GLN A 37 -3.40 3.61 -6.92
N GLY A 38 -2.26 3.93 -6.33
CA GLY A 38 -0.94 3.44 -6.78
C GLY A 38 -0.85 1.91 -6.75
N LEU A 39 -1.31 1.31 -5.65
CA LEU A 39 -1.37 -0.15 -5.51
C LEU A 39 -2.30 -0.78 -6.55
N GLN A 40 -3.49 -0.20 -6.80
CA GLN A 40 -4.41 -0.72 -7.81
C GLN A 40 -3.85 -0.60 -9.24
N GLU A 41 -3.14 0.48 -9.56
CA GLU A 41 -2.46 0.62 -10.85
C GLU A 41 -1.37 -0.45 -11.01
N LEU A 42 -0.53 -0.64 -9.99
CA LEU A 42 0.51 -1.68 -10.00
C LEU A 42 -0.10 -3.08 -10.09
N HIS A 43 -1.19 -3.34 -9.36
CA HIS A 43 -1.92 -4.60 -9.44
C HIS A 43 -2.41 -4.88 -10.85
N ARG A 44 -3.01 -3.89 -11.54
CA ARG A 44 -3.44 -4.04 -12.94
C ARG A 44 -2.27 -4.29 -13.88
N GLU A 45 -1.14 -3.61 -13.68
CA GLU A 45 0.07 -3.83 -14.48
C GLU A 45 0.63 -5.24 -14.26
N MET A 46 0.68 -5.71 -13.01
CA MET A 46 1.09 -7.06 -12.67
C MET A 46 0.13 -8.12 -13.20
N ALA A 47 -1.18 -7.91 -13.09
CA ALA A 47 -2.18 -8.81 -13.65
C ALA A 47 -2.02 -8.94 -15.17
N SER A 48 -1.71 -7.84 -15.87
CA SER A 48 -1.40 -7.89 -17.31
C SER A 48 -0.09 -8.61 -17.62
N ARG A 49 0.96 -8.44 -16.81
CA ARG A 49 2.28 -9.04 -17.02
C ARG A 49 2.30 -10.53 -16.67
N LEU A 50 1.66 -10.88 -15.56
CA LEU A 50 1.66 -12.21 -14.97
C LEU A 50 0.45 -13.03 -15.40
N GLY A 51 -0.60 -12.43 -15.96
CA GLY A 51 -1.84 -13.12 -16.36
C GLY A 51 -1.65 -14.27 -17.35
N GLY A 52 -0.55 -14.28 -18.11
CA GLY A 52 -0.20 -15.36 -19.02
C GLY A 52 0.64 -16.50 -18.42
N LEU A 53 1.14 -16.37 -17.18
CA LEU A 53 1.99 -17.39 -16.55
C LEU A 53 1.19 -18.61 -16.09
N ALA A 54 1.81 -19.78 -15.96
CA ALA A 54 1.16 -20.90 -15.29
C ALA A 54 0.92 -20.56 -13.81
N THR A 55 -0.10 -21.14 -13.20
CA THR A 55 -0.36 -20.93 -11.75
C THR A 55 0.82 -21.41 -10.91
N GLU A 56 1.51 -22.48 -11.32
CA GLU A 56 2.70 -22.99 -10.65
C GLU A 56 3.84 -21.94 -10.62
N ASP A 57 4.08 -21.25 -11.74
CA ASP A 57 5.09 -20.19 -11.82
C ASP A 57 4.75 -18.99 -10.93
N LEU A 58 3.45 -18.64 -10.83
CA LEU A 58 2.97 -17.59 -9.93
C LEU A 58 3.18 -17.96 -8.46
N MET A 59 2.83 -19.20 -8.08
CA MET A 59 3.01 -19.68 -6.71
C MET A 59 4.50 -19.71 -6.35
N PHE A 60 5.35 -20.14 -7.28
CA PHE A 60 6.81 -20.11 -7.09
C PHE A 60 7.33 -18.68 -6.92
N ALA A 61 6.82 -17.72 -7.70
CA ALA A 61 7.18 -16.31 -7.54
C ALA A 61 6.76 -15.75 -6.17
N ALA A 62 5.57 -16.11 -5.69
CA ALA A 62 5.06 -15.70 -4.39
C ALA A 62 5.87 -16.31 -3.23
N GLU A 63 6.20 -17.59 -3.31
CA GLU A 63 7.08 -18.26 -2.34
C GLU A 63 8.47 -17.61 -2.32
N THR A 64 9.04 -17.29 -3.49
CA THR A 64 10.32 -16.58 -3.60
C THR A 64 10.27 -15.18 -2.98
N ALA A 65 9.11 -14.51 -3.07
CA ALA A 65 8.85 -13.24 -2.42
C ALA A 65 8.59 -13.36 -0.90
N GLY A 66 8.61 -14.58 -0.34
CA GLY A 66 8.35 -14.84 1.07
C GLY A 66 6.89 -14.71 1.47
N MET A 67 5.96 -14.71 0.51
CA MET A 67 4.53 -14.66 0.78
C MET A 67 4.02 -16.07 1.15
N PRO A 68 3.29 -16.22 2.27
CA PRO A 68 2.70 -17.49 2.63
C PRO A 68 1.48 -17.75 1.74
N CYS A 69 1.72 -18.23 0.52
CA CYS A 69 0.65 -18.55 -0.40
C CYS A 69 0.22 -20.02 -0.29
N ASP A 70 -1.08 -20.27 -0.34
CA ASP A 70 -1.65 -21.62 -0.30
C ASP A 70 -2.33 -21.99 -1.62
N ALA A 71 -2.48 -23.29 -1.87
CA ALA A 71 -3.06 -23.81 -3.12
C ALA A 71 -4.57 -23.54 -3.28
N SER A 72 -5.24 -23.00 -2.26
CA SER A 72 -6.64 -22.58 -2.29
C SER A 72 -6.83 -21.10 -2.61
N GLN A 73 -5.76 -20.30 -2.57
CA GLN A 73 -5.81 -18.89 -2.95
C GLN A 73 -6.10 -18.68 -4.43
N ASP A 74 -6.87 -17.64 -4.72
CA ASP A 74 -7.16 -17.26 -6.09
C ASP A 74 -5.94 -16.64 -6.76
N ARG A 75 -5.87 -16.77 -8.09
CA ARG A 75 -4.77 -16.23 -8.88
C ARG A 75 -4.67 -14.71 -8.75
N ASP A 76 -5.79 -13.99 -8.78
CA ASP A 76 -5.80 -12.54 -8.60
C ASP A 76 -5.33 -12.15 -7.19
N GLU A 77 -5.64 -12.94 -6.16
CA GLU A 77 -5.14 -12.71 -4.80
C GLU A 77 -3.61 -12.86 -4.73
N VAL A 78 -3.05 -13.89 -5.36
CA VAL A 78 -1.59 -14.08 -5.42
C VAL A 78 -0.92 -12.92 -6.17
N ILE A 79 -1.50 -12.46 -7.27
CA ILE A 79 -1.00 -11.31 -8.04
C ILE A 79 -1.08 -10.02 -7.20
N LEU A 80 -2.15 -9.83 -6.43
CA LEU A 80 -2.29 -8.69 -5.51
C LEU A 80 -1.21 -8.73 -4.41
N LEU A 81 -0.93 -9.89 -3.83
CA LEU A 81 0.13 -10.05 -2.82
C LEU A 81 1.51 -9.73 -3.40
N LEU A 82 1.80 -10.20 -4.61
CA LEU A 82 3.04 -9.85 -5.32
C LEU A 82 3.13 -8.35 -5.60
N ALA A 83 2.03 -7.72 -6.01
CA ALA A 83 1.97 -6.28 -6.24
C ALA A 83 2.18 -5.50 -4.94
N LEU A 84 1.63 -5.98 -3.82
CA LEU A 84 1.82 -5.37 -2.52
C LEU A 84 3.30 -5.43 -2.09
N VAL A 85 3.97 -6.56 -2.26
CA VAL A 85 5.40 -6.69 -1.96
C VAL A 85 6.23 -5.70 -2.77
N GLU A 86 5.94 -5.56 -4.07
CA GLU A 86 6.65 -4.60 -4.91
C GLU A 86 6.31 -3.15 -4.50
N TRP A 87 5.04 -2.87 -4.16
CA TRP A 87 4.58 -1.56 -3.73
C TRP A 87 5.20 -1.10 -2.42
N GLU A 88 5.24 -1.96 -1.40
CA GLU A 88 5.78 -1.68 -0.07
C GLU A 88 7.26 -1.27 -0.11
N MET A 89 8.00 -1.69 -1.13
CA MET A 89 9.40 -1.31 -1.33
C MET A 89 9.57 0.03 -2.06
N THR A 90 8.49 0.67 -2.49
CA THR A 90 8.55 1.95 -3.20
C THR A 90 8.73 3.12 -2.23
N PRO A 91 9.36 4.23 -2.67
CA PRO A 91 9.46 5.44 -1.87
C PRO A 91 8.09 6.01 -1.45
N ALA A 92 7.04 5.79 -2.26
CA ALA A 92 5.68 6.22 -1.95
C ALA A 92 5.12 5.48 -0.74
N ALA A 93 5.22 4.14 -0.74
CA ALA A 93 4.73 3.32 0.35
C ALA A 93 5.49 3.58 1.65
N ILE A 94 6.82 3.69 1.57
CA ILE A 94 7.67 4.01 2.73
C ILE A 94 7.29 5.37 3.33
N ALA A 95 7.16 6.41 2.50
CA ALA A 95 6.80 7.74 2.99
C ALA A 95 5.39 7.79 3.59
N TYR A 96 4.42 7.08 2.99
CA TYR A 96 3.09 6.94 3.55
C TYR A 96 3.12 6.23 4.91
N ALA A 97 3.85 5.11 5.02
CA ALA A 97 3.95 4.35 6.27
C ALA A 97 4.60 5.17 7.39
N GLU A 98 5.68 5.90 7.11
CA GLU A 98 6.32 6.80 8.07
C GLU A 98 5.38 7.92 8.52
N MET A 99 4.63 8.53 7.58
CA MET A 99 3.65 9.56 7.87
C MET A 99 2.49 9.03 8.73
N ALA A 100 1.97 7.84 8.40
CA ALA A 100 0.91 7.20 9.16
C ALA A 100 1.36 6.82 10.57
N GLU A 101 2.60 6.32 10.73
CA GLU A 101 3.16 6.00 12.04
C GLU A 101 3.37 7.26 12.89
N ASP A 102 3.90 8.34 12.31
CA ASP A 102 4.06 9.62 13.00
C ASP A 102 2.70 10.20 13.43
N ALA A 103 1.69 10.15 12.56
CA ALA A 103 0.34 10.54 12.91
C ALA A 103 -0.25 9.70 14.05
N ALA A 104 -0.06 8.37 14.02
CA ALA A 104 -0.52 7.48 15.07
C ALA A 104 0.14 7.80 16.42
N ARG A 105 1.44 8.11 16.43
CA ARG A 105 2.16 8.58 17.65
C ARG A 105 1.58 9.90 18.20
N ARG A 106 0.98 10.72 17.34
CA ARG A 106 0.28 11.97 17.70
C ARG A 106 -1.20 11.76 18.05
N GLY A 107 -1.70 10.52 18.02
CA GLY A 107 -3.08 10.16 18.32
C GLY A 107 -4.06 10.33 17.15
N VAL A 108 -3.55 10.42 15.92
CA VAL A 108 -4.35 10.52 14.69
C VAL A 108 -4.23 9.22 13.90
N CYS A 109 -5.34 8.51 13.71
CA CYS A 109 -5.40 7.29 12.89
C CYS A 109 -6.60 7.37 11.93
N LEU A 110 -6.41 6.93 10.69
CA LEU A 110 -7.50 6.82 9.72
C LEU A 110 -8.36 5.58 9.92
N VAL A 111 -7.80 4.54 10.52
CA VAL A 111 -8.56 3.35 10.90
C VAL A 111 -9.23 3.66 12.22
N PRO A 112 -10.57 3.73 12.29
CA PRO A 112 -11.24 3.85 13.57
C PRO A 112 -10.82 2.67 14.45
N GLU A 113 -10.47 2.90 15.72
CA GLU A 113 -10.25 1.81 16.69
C GLU A 113 -11.58 1.12 17.00
N GLU A 114 -12.17 0.42 16.04
CA GLU A 114 -13.28 -0.51 16.25
C GLU A 114 -12.69 -1.82 16.77
N GLY A 115 -12.37 -1.90 18.07
CA GLY A 115 -11.96 -3.20 18.62
C GLY A 115 -11.25 -3.27 19.97
N ARG A 116 -11.14 -2.21 20.77
CA ARG A 116 -10.84 -2.41 22.20
C ARG A 116 -12.14 -2.73 22.92
N GLU A 117 -12.57 -3.99 22.84
CA GLU A 117 -13.58 -4.53 23.76
C GLU A 117 -13.06 -4.42 25.20
N PRO A 118 -13.93 -4.07 26.18
CA PRO A 118 -13.56 -3.67 27.54
C PRO A 118 -12.93 -4.76 28.41
#